data_AF-A0A7C5PU57-F1
#
_entry.id   AF-A0A7C5PU57-F1
#
_cell.length_a   1.000
_cell.length_b   1.000
_cell.length_c   1.000
_cell.angle_alpha   90.00
_cell.angle_beta   90.00
_cell.angle_gamma   90.00
#
_symmetry.space_group_name_H-M   'P 1'
#
loop_
_entity.id
_entity.type
_entity.pdbx_description
1 polymer ?
#
loop_
_entity_poly.entity_id
_entity_poly.type
_entity_poly.pdbx_seq_one_letter_code
_entity_poly.pdbx_strand_id
1 'polypeptide(L)' 'RGKVEISRFKGLGEMLPRQLKETTMDPARRTMLRVEIAGDDEKTTATTVSRLMGTKPEARFSFITERAQFVVDDDLDI' A
#
# COMPACT_ATOMS: atom_id res chain seq x y z
N ARG A 1 -14.17 34.70 -10.40
CA ARG A 1 -13.75 33.28 -10.60
C ARG A 1 -14.05 32.55 -9.31
N GLY A 2 -14.91 31.52 -9.32
CA GLY A 2 -15.37 30.84 -8.12
C GLY A 2 -14.24 30.06 -7.43
N LYS A 3 -14.24 30.04 -6.10
CA LYS A 3 -13.28 29.29 -5.29
C LYS A 3 -13.54 27.80 -5.49
N VAL A 4 -12.55 27.05 -5.95
CA VAL A 4 -12.63 25.59 -6.06
C VAL A 4 -12.40 25.03 -4.66
N GLU A 5 -13.35 24.27 -4.15
CA GLU A 5 -13.17 23.50 -2.92
C GLU A 5 -12.68 22.10 -3.29
N ILE A 6 -11.52 21.71 -2.73
CA ILE A 6 -10.93 20.39 -2.91
C ILE A 6 -10.99 19.68 -1.57
N SER A 7 -11.62 18.51 -1.54
CA SER A 7 -11.65 17.63 -0.38
C SER A 7 -10.68 16.46 -0.59
N ARG A 8 -9.81 16.21 0.40
CA ARG A 8 -8.89 15.06 0.43
C ARG A 8 -9.25 14.19 1.62
N PHE A 9 -9.54 12.92 1.37
CA PHE A 9 -9.70 11.92 2.42
C PHE A 9 -8.33 11.43 2.88
N LYS A 10 -8.10 11.36 4.19
CA LYS A 10 -6.88 10.80 4.79
C LYS A 10 -7.04 9.33 5.18
N GLY A 11 -8.26 8.79 5.11
CA GLY A 11 -8.55 7.39 5.32
C GLY A 11 -9.98 7.06 4.94
N LEU A 12 -10.28 5.75 4.85
CA LEU A 12 -11.60 5.26 4.45
C LEU A 12 -12.72 5.66 5.43
N GLY A 13 -12.39 5.88 6.71
CA GLY A 13 -13.35 6.30 7.73
C GLY A 13 -13.88 7.74 7.59
N GLU A 14 -13.21 8.57 6.77
CA GLU A 14 -13.67 9.93 6.46
C GLU A 14 -14.69 9.96 5.32
N MET A 15 -14.91 8.82 4.65
CA MET A 15 -15.81 8.71 3.52
C MET A 15 -17.21 8.27 3.97
N LEU A 16 -18.24 8.88 3.40
CA LEU A 16 -19.61 8.42 3.62
C LEU A 16 -19.82 7.05 2.97
N PRO A 17 -20.70 6.18 3.51
CA PRO A 17 -20.93 4.84 2.96
C PRO A 17 -21.30 4.82 1.47
N ARG A 18 -22.05 5.82 1.01
CA ARG A 18 -22.41 5.98 -0.41
C ARG A 18 -21.18 6.21 -1.28
N GLN A 19 -20.24 7.02 -0.82
CA GLN A 19 -19.01 7.33 -1.57
C GLN A 19 -18.13 6.09 -1.68
N LEU A 20 -17.93 5.35 -0.59
CA LEU A 20 -17.21 4.07 -0.63
C LEU A 20 -17.84 3.09 -1.63
N LYS A 21 -19.17 2.98 -1.62
CA LYS A 21 -19.87 2.10 -2.56
C LYS A 21 -19.59 2.48 -4.01
N GLU A 22 -19.66 3.77 -4.33
CA GLU A 22 -19.51 4.29 -5.69
C GLU A 22 -18.03 4.27 -6.18
N THR A 23 -17.06 4.44 -5.27
CA THR A 23 -15.64 4.56 -5.64
C THR A 23 -14.84 3.27 -5.50
N THR A 24 -14.99 2.51 -4.41
CA THR A 24 -14.11 1.37 -4.10
C THR A 24 -14.81 0.02 -4.17
N MET A 25 -16.14 -0.04 -4.08
CA MET A 25 -16.85 -1.33 -4.00
C MET A 25 -17.57 -1.75 -5.28
N ASP A 26 -18.09 -0.80 -6.08
CA ASP A 26 -18.82 -1.09 -7.31
C ASP A 26 -17.94 -1.84 -8.32
N PRO A 27 -18.26 -3.09 -8.71
CA PRO A 27 -17.47 -3.85 -9.66
C PRO A 27 -17.23 -3.17 -11.01
N ALA A 28 -18.14 -2.27 -11.41
CA ALA A 28 -18.02 -1.53 -12.67
C ALA A 28 -17.06 -0.33 -12.58
N ARG A 29 -16.71 0.14 -11.37
CA ARG A 29 -15.92 1.37 -11.15
C ARG A 29 -14.69 1.18 -10.28
N ARG A 30 -14.64 0.10 -9.49
CA ARG A 30 -13.54 -0.17 -8.56
C ARG A 30 -12.24 -0.49 -9.28
N THR A 31 -11.13 -0.08 -8.68
CA THR A 31 -9.78 -0.48 -9.09
C THR A 31 -9.30 -1.59 -8.15
N MET A 32 -8.95 -2.75 -8.70
CA MET A 32 -8.44 -3.90 -7.94
C MET A 32 -7.04 -4.24 -8.45
N LEU A 33 -6.13 -4.56 -7.53
CA LEU A 33 -4.83 -5.13 -7.85
C LEU A 33 -4.81 -6.59 -7.40
N ARG A 34 -4.45 -7.50 -8.31
CA ARG A 34 -4.29 -8.92 -8.01
C ARG A 34 -2.87 -9.17 -7.53
N VAL A 35 -2.73 -9.70 -6.32
CA VAL A 35 -1.43 -10.06 -5.74
C VAL A 35 -1.07 -11.48 -6.16
N GLU A 36 0.12 -11.66 -6.72
CA GLU A 36 0.67 -12.95 -7.13
C GLU A 36 2.13 -13.06 -6.67
N ILE A 37 2.57 -14.29 -6.39
CA ILE A 37 3.99 -14.56 -6.17
C ILE A 37 4.62 -14.80 -7.54
N ALA A 38 5.69 -14.07 -7.86
CA ALA A 38 6.36 -14.21 -9.14
C ALA A 38 7.07 -15.57 -9.22
N GLY A 39 6.60 -16.46 -10.11
CA GLY A 39 7.26 -17.72 -10.47
C GLY A 39 7.94 -18.47 -9.31
N ASP A 40 9.27 -18.62 -9.41
CA ASP A 40 10.10 -19.38 -8.48
C ASP A 40 10.56 -18.59 -7.23
N ASP A 41 10.05 -17.36 -7.03
CA ASP A 41 10.49 -16.47 -5.94
C ASP A 41 9.88 -16.80 -4.57
N GLU A 42 9.14 -17.91 -4.44
CA GLU A 42 8.45 -18.27 -3.20
C GLU A 42 9.37 -18.24 -1.96
N LYS A 43 10.61 -18.75 -2.09
CA LYS A 43 11.60 -18.72 -1.01
C LYS A 43 12.07 -17.30 -0.67
N THR A 44 12.27 -16.48 -1.69
CA THR A 44 12.70 -15.08 -1.55
C THR A 44 11.58 -14.26 -0.90
N THR A 45 10.33 -14.46 -1.34
CA THR A 45 9.13 -13.86 -0.75
C THR A 45 8.99 -14.27 0.72
N ALA A 46 9.09 -15.56 1.04
CA ALA A 46 9.00 -16.06 2.42
C ALA A 46 10.09 -15.45 3.32
N THR A 47 11.32 -15.34 2.81
CA THR A 47 12.43 -14.71 3.53
C THR A 47 12.15 -13.23 3.79
N THR A 48 11.62 -12.51 2.80
CA THR A 48 11.27 -11.09 2.93
C THR A 48 10.17 -10.88 3.96
N VAL A 49 9.09 -11.68 3.89
CA VAL A 49 8.00 -11.67 4.86
C VAL A 49 8.53 -11.94 6.27
N SER A 50 9.41 -12.92 6.44
CA SER A 50 10.02 -13.23 7.73
C SER A 50 10.90 -12.10 8.27
N ARG A 51 11.69 -11.43 7.42
CA ARG A 51 12.52 -10.28 7.83
C ARG A 51 11.69 -9.10 8.31
N LEU A 52 10.53 -8.85 7.70
CA LEU A 52 9.66 -7.71 8.02
C LEU A 52 8.70 -8.00 9.18
N MET A 53 8.05 -9.16 9.16
CA MET A 53 6.94 -9.52 10.06
C MET A 53 7.33 -10.55 11.12
N GLY A 54 8.56 -11.06 11.09
CA GLY A 54 9.07 -12.01 12.07
C GLY A 54 9.31 -11.40 13.46
N THR A 55 9.70 -12.26 14.39
CA THR A 55 9.88 -11.90 15.81
C THR A 55 11.19 -11.18 16.11
N LYS A 56 12.15 -11.16 15.18
CA LYS A 56 13.48 -10.56 15.37
C LYS A 56 13.49 -9.10 14.92
N PRO A 57 13.50 -8.12 15.84
CA PRO A 57 13.45 -6.70 15.47
C PRO A 57 14.72 -6.22 14.74
N GLU A 58 15.88 -6.82 14.99
CA GLU A 58 17.15 -6.46 14.37
C GLU A 58 17.15 -6.73 12.86
N ALA A 59 16.53 -7.84 12.45
CA ALA A 59 16.41 -8.20 11.04
C ALA A 59 15.54 -7.21 10.26
N ARG A 60 14.46 -6.71 10.90
CA ARG A 60 13.61 -5.66 10.35
C ARG A 60 14.36 -4.33 10.27
N PHE A 61 15.10 -3.98 11.31
CA PHE A 61 15.86 -2.73 11.36
C PHE A 61 16.93 -2.66 10.26
N SER A 62 17.72 -3.74 10.07
CA SER A 62 18.69 -3.83 8.97
C SER A 62 18.00 -3.72 7.61
N PHE A 63 16.87 -4.42 7.41
CA PHE A 63 16.13 -4.35 6.15
C PHE A 63 15.69 -2.91 5.81
N ILE A 64 15.07 -2.20 6.77
CA ILE A 64 14.59 -0.82 6.56
C ILE A 64 15.78 0.11 6.29
N THR A 65 16.85 0.02 7.07
CA THR A 65 18.02 0.89 6.92
C THR A 65 18.71 0.70 5.56
N GLU A 66 18.85 -0.55 5.12
CA GLU A 66 19.45 -0.88 3.83
C GLU A 66 18.58 -0.39 2.66
N ARG A 67 17.25 -0.50 2.76
CA ARG A 67 16.35 -0.30 1.62
C ARG A 67 15.72 1.09 1.53
N ALA A 68 15.51 1.79 2.64
CA ALA A 68 14.73 3.03 2.68
C ALA A 68 15.29 4.14 1.78
N GLN A 69 16.63 4.26 1.66
CA GLN A 69 17.26 5.28 0.84
C GLN A 69 17.07 5.12 -0.68
N PHE A 70 16.64 3.93 -1.12
CA PHE A 70 16.50 3.61 -2.53
C PHE A 70 15.07 3.77 -3.05
N VAL A 71 14.13 4.12 -2.18
CA VAL A 71 12.74 4.31 -2.56
C VAL A 71 12.52 5.79 -2.86
N VAL A 72 12.00 6.08 -4.05
CA VAL A 72 11.64 7.44 -4.48
C VAL A 72 10.21 7.74 -4.02
N ASP A 73 9.90 8.99 -3.71
CA ASP A 73 8.55 9.38 -3.28
C ASP A 73 7.46 8.99 -4.30
N ASP A 74 7.78 8.99 -5.59
CA ASP A 74 6.85 8.57 -6.66
C ASP A 74 6.54 7.06 -6.64
N ASP A 75 7.40 6.24 -5.99
CA ASP A 75 7.20 4.80 -5.81
C ASP A 75 6.44 4.48 -4.51
N LEU A 76 6.18 5.48 -3.67
CA LEU A 76 5.47 5.33 -2.41
C LEU A 76 4.00 5.76 -2.58
N ASP A 77 3.07 4.89 -2.21
CA ASP A 77 1.63 5.18 -2.19
C ASP A 77 1.24 6.13 -1.02
N ILE A 78 1.84 7.33 -0.92
CA ILE A 78 1.59 8.33 0.14
C ILE A 78 0.51 9.37 -0.23
#